data_AF-A0AAE5A9A3-F1
#
_entry.id   AF-A0AAE5A9A3-F1
#
_cell.length_a   1.000
_cell.length_b   1.000
_cell.length_c   1.000
_cell.angle_alpha   90.00
_cell.angle_beta   90.00
_cell.angle_gamma   90.00
#
_symmetry.space_group_name_H-M   'P 1'
#
loop_
_entity.id
_entity.type
_entity.pdbx_description
1 polymer ?
#
loop_
_entity_poly.entity_id
_entity_poly.type
_entity_poly.pdbx_seq_one_letter_code
_entity_poly.pdbx_strand_id
1 'polypeptide(L)'
;MVSLEHSVLPGHRLFAQYAHAPNALGYCGPPGSERLQALACGQATDVDVLSLARQFSGAWPYQQVIAELAGIADPLDERVVRAYWTADDLIDRIDR
;
A
#
# COMPACT_ATOMS: atom_id res chain seq x y z
N MET A 1 9.09 4.59 30.76
CA MET A 1 7.92 5.11 30.03
C MET A 1 8.23 4.92 28.55
N VAL A 2 7.99 3.71 28.03
CA VAL A 2 8.25 3.40 26.62
C VAL A 2 7.12 4.04 25.83
N SER A 3 7.41 5.11 25.11
CA SER A 3 6.51 5.63 24.09
C SER A 3 6.21 4.49 23.13
N LEU A 4 4.96 4.05 23.04
CA LEU A 4 4.50 3.16 21.98
C LEU A 4 4.51 3.98 20.68
N GLU A 5 5.70 4.12 20.12
CA GLU A 5 5.87 4.48 18.71
C GLU A 5 5.17 3.38 17.91
N HIS A 6 3.96 3.70 17.43
CA HIS A 6 3.21 2.83 16.52
C HIS A 6 4.06 2.71 15.24
N SER A 7 4.83 1.62 15.16
CA SER A 7 5.66 1.36 14.01
C SER A 7 4.74 1.14 12.80
N VAL A 8 4.95 1.94 11.76
CA VAL A 8 4.20 1.84 10.51
C VAL A 8 4.53 0.49 9.88
N LEU A 9 3.51 -0.32 9.57
CA LEU A 9 3.70 -1.59 8.89
C LEU A 9 4.45 -1.38 7.56
N PRO A 10 5.48 -2.19 7.23
CA PRO A 10 6.29 -1.98 6.04
C PRO A 10 5.48 -1.85 4.74
N GLY A 11 4.49 -2.73 4.54
CA GLY A 11 3.64 -2.69 3.35
C GLY A 11 2.73 -1.46 3.29
N HIS A 12 2.28 -0.92 4.42
CA HIS A 12 1.55 0.35 4.47
C HIS A 12 2.43 1.53 4.03
N ARG A 13 3.68 1.57 4.50
CA ARG A 13 4.65 2.58 4.07
C ARG A 13 4.97 2.43 2.57
N LEU A 14 5.17 1.21 2.10
CA LEU A 14 5.46 0.92 0.69
C LEU A 14 4.30 1.31 -0.22
N PHE A 15 3.05 1.02 0.19
CA PHE A 15 1.86 1.43 -0.54
C PHE A 15 1.84 2.95 -0.70
N ALA A 16 2.08 3.68 0.39
CA ALA A 16 2.10 5.14 0.36
C ALA A 16 3.22 5.69 -0.54
N GLN A 17 4.41 5.08 -0.51
CA GLN A 17 5.54 5.47 -1.37
C GLN A 17 5.20 5.40 -2.87
N TYR A 18 4.46 4.39 -3.30
CA TYR A 18 4.05 4.30 -4.70
C TYR A 18 2.75 5.06 -5.03
N ALA A 19 1.79 5.09 -4.10
CA ALA A 19 0.46 5.64 -4.36
C ALA A 19 0.39 7.18 -4.30
N HIS A 20 1.20 7.83 -3.45
CA HIS A 20 1.01 9.26 -3.15
C HIS A 20 1.19 10.18 -4.36
N ALA A 21 2.19 9.96 -5.20
CA ALA A 21 2.51 10.83 -6.32
C ALA A 21 1.41 10.84 -7.42
N PRO A 22 0.97 9.70 -7.98
CA PRO A 22 -0.13 9.71 -8.95
C PRO A 22 -1.45 10.15 -8.34
N ASN A 23 -1.67 9.90 -7.04
CA ASN A 23 -2.85 10.40 -6.32
C ASN A 23 -2.85 11.92 -6.18
N ALA A 24 -1.70 12.54 -5.86
CA ALA A 24 -1.54 14.00 -5.79
C ALA A 24 -1.77 14.69 -7.15
N LEU A 25 -1.50 14.00 -8.25
CA LEU A 25 -1.79 14.46 -9.62
C LEU A 25 -3.24 14.23 -10.05
N GLY A 26 -4.07 13.59 -9.22
CA GLY A 26 -5.47 13.32 -9.51
C GLY A 26 -5.74 12.14 -10.44
N TYR A 27 -4.75 11.27 -10.67
CA TYR A 27 -4.91 10.10 -11.56
C TYR A 27 -5.59 8.91 -10.88
N CYS A 28 -5.52 8.82 -9.55
CA CYS A 28 -6.11 7.73 -8.79
C CYS A 28 -6.39 8.14 -7.34
N GLY A 29 -7.11 7.30 -6.60
CA GLY A 29 -7.28 7.42 -5.15
C GLY A 29 -8.25 8.53 -4.71
N PRO A 30 -8.53 8.60 -3.40
CA PRO A 30 -9.39 9.62 -2.82
C PRO A 30 -8.65 10.98 -2.71
N PRO A 31 -9.39 12.08 -2.44
CA PRO A 31 -8.77 13.33 -2.01
C PRO A 31 -7.91 13.13 -0.75
N GLY A 32 -6.94 14.02 -0.52
CA GLY A 32 -6.11 13.99 0.70
C GLY A 32 -4.79 13.22 0.55
N SER A 33 -4.18 13.25 -0.65
CA SER A 33 -2.93 12.55 -0.98
C SER A 33 -1.74 12.91 -0.07
N GLU A 34 -1.77 14.10 0.53
CA GLU A 34 -0.75 14.61 1.45
C GLU A 34 -0.55 13.70 2.67
N ARG A 35 -1.59 12.97 3.10
CA ARG A 35 -1.49 12.00 4.20
C ARG A 35 -0.63 10.81 3.81
N LEU A 36 -0.79 10.29 2.59
CA LEU A 36 0.06 9.22 2.06
C LEU A 36 1.48 9.73 1.85
N GLN A 37 1.66 10.95 1.34
CA GLN A 37 2.98 11.55 1.20
C GLN A 37 3.70 11.68 2.56
N ALA A 38 3.02 12.20 3.58
CA ALA A 38 3.60 12.33 4.92
C ALA A 38 4.02 10.97 5.48
N LEU A 39 3.19 9.92 5.30
CA LEU A 39 3.56 8.56 5.70
C LEU A 39 4.78 8.05 4.92
N ALA A 40 4.79 8.22 3.59
CA ALA A 40 5.85 7.76 2.70
C ALA A 40 7.21 8.37 3.08
N CYS A 41 7.23 9.67 3.38
CA CYS A 41 8.41 10.42 3.81
C CYS A 41 8.77 10.26 5.30
N GLY A 42 7.97 9.50 6.07
CA GLY A 42 8.22 9.28 7.50
C GLY A 42 7.89 10.47 8.39
N GLN A 43 7.07 11.41 7.90
CA GLN A 43 6.60 12.59 8.61
C GLN A 43 5.31 12.33 9.40
N ALA A 44 4.62 11.22 9.13
CA ALA A 44 3.46 10.75 9.87
C ALA A 44 3.56 9.24 10.15
N THR A 45 2.90 8.77 11.21
CA THR A 45 2.81 7.35 11.57
C THR A 45 1.38 6.88 11.84
N ASP A 46 0.43 7.81 11.94
CA ASP A 46 -0.97 7.63 12.32
C ASP A 46 -1.94 7.75 11.12
N VAL A 47 -1.54 7.19 9.98
CA VAL A 47 -2.35 7.20 8.76
C VAL A 47 -3.09 5.88 8.61
N ASP A 48 -4.41 5.94 8.51
CA ASP A 48 -5.26 4.78 8.19
C ASP A 48 -5.15 4.43 6.69
N VAL A 49 -4.05 3.76 6.35
CA VAL A 49 -3.75 3.35 4.96
C VAL A 49 -4.76 2.34 4.46
N LEU A 50 -5.31 1.46 5.31
CA LEU A 50 -6.29 0.47 4.88
C LEU A 50 -7.56 1.14 4.34
N SER A 51 -8.09 2.11 5.08
CA SER A 51 -9.27 2.86 4.63
C SER A 51 -8.99 3.69 3.39
N LEU A 52 -7.79 4.27 3.25
CA LEU A 52 -7.40 5.00 2.03
C LEU A 52 -7.22 4.06 0.84
N ALA A 53 -6.49 2.95 1.01
CA ALA A 53 -6.18 1.99 -0.03
C ALA A 53 -7.45 1.44 -0.67
N ARG A 54 -8.48 1.10 0.12
CA ARG A 54 -9.80 0.65 -0.37
C ARG A 54 -10.50 1.58 -1.36
N GLN A 55 -10.10 2.85 -1.40
CA GLN A 55 -10.65 3.85 -2.33
C GLN A 55 -9.88 3.96 -3.64
N PHE A 56 -8.74 3.25 -3.78
CA PHE A 56 -8.00 3.16 -5.04
C PHE A 56 -8.62 2.07 -5.93
N SER A 57 -9.44 2.49 -6.89
CA SER A 57 -10.12 1.57 -7.83
C SER A 57 -9.20 0.73 -8.71
N GLY A 58 -7.94 1.16 -8.90
CA GLY A 58 -6.91 0.33 -9.53
C GLY A 58 -6.17 -0.52 -8.51
N ALA A 59 -5.39 0.11 -7.64
CA ALA A 59 -4.43 -0.60 -6.79
C ALA A 59 -5.07 -1.62 -5.84
N TRP A 60 -6.20 -1.29 -5.22
CA TRP A 60 -6.81 -2.16 -4.21
C TRP A 60 -7.32 -3.50 -4.75
N PRO A 61 -8.20 -3.54 -5.77
CA PRO A 61 -8.71 -4.83 -6.25
C PRO A 61 -7.61 -5.75 -6.78
N TYR A 62 -6.56 -5.22 -7.43
CA TYR A 62 -5.45 -6.04 -7.90
C TYR A 62 -4.59 -6.58 -6.75
N GLN A 63 -4.36 -5.79 -5.69
CA GLN A 63 -3.69 -6.29 -4.49
C GLN A 63 -4.51 -7.39 -3.79
N GLN A 64 -5.84 -7.28 -3.76
CA GLN A 64 -6.70 -8.35 -3.25
C GLN A 64 -6.53 -9.65 -4.06
N VAL A 65 -6.52 -9.57 -5.40
CA VAL A 65 -6.33 -10.73 -6.28
C VAL A 65 -4.96 -11.35 -6.08
N ILE A 66 -3.90 -10.54 -6.04
CA ILE A 66 -2.53 -11.02 -5.80
C ILE A 66 -2.44 -11.71 -4.43
N ALA A 67 -3.01 -11.11 -3.38
CA ALA A 67 -3.04 -11.68 -2.04
C ALA A 67 -3.76 -13.04 -2.01
N GLU A 68 -4.93 -13.14 -2.64
CA GLU A 68 -5.70 -14.38 -2.75
C GLU A 68 -4.90 -15.48 -3.47
N LEU A 69 -4.39 -15.20 -4.68
CA LEU A 69 -3.62 -16.16 -5.46
C LEU A 69 -2.31 -16.58 -4.77
N ALA A 70 -1.72 -15.67 -3.99
CA ALA A 70 -0.51 -15.93 -3.22
C ALA A 70 -0.74 -16.71 -1.91
N GLY A 71 -2.00 -16.83 -1.45
CA GLY A 71 -2.35 -17.35 -0.13
C GLY A 71 -1.95 -16.44 1.02
N ILE A 72 -1.94 -15.12 0.79
CA ILE A 72 -1.60 -14.08 1.78
C ILE A 72 -2.89 -13.39 2.22
N ALA A 73 -3.12 -13.31 3.54
CA ALA A 73 -4.38 -12.79 4.08
C ALA A 73 -4.53 -11.26 3.95
N ASP A 74 -3.42 -10.53 4.00
CA ASP A 74 -3.41 -9.07 3.99
C ASP A 74 -3.03 -8.52 2.61
N PRO A 75 -3.92 -7.81 1.89
CA PRO A 75 -3.58 -7.12 0.65
C PRO A 75 -2.52 -6.03 0.80
N LEU A 76 -2.29 -5.53 2.01
CA LEU A 76 -1.22 -4.57 2.33
C LEU A 76 0.05 -5.25 2.88
N ASP A 77 0.17 -6.58 2.82
CA ASP A 77 1.43 -7.27 3.05
C ASP A 77 2.49 -6.71 2.08
N GLU A 78 3.70 -6.44 2.56
CA GLU A 78 4.76 -5.82 1.76
C GLU A 78 5.02 -6.59 0.46
N ARG A 79 4.92 -7.92 0.48
CA ARG A 79 5.12 -8.77 -0.69
C ARG A 79 4.04 -8.54 -1.74
N VAL A 80 2.78 -8.40 -1.32
CA VAL A 80 1.65 -8.13 -2.22
C VAL A 80 1.77 -6.74 -2.83
N VAL A 81 2.07 -5.74 -2.00
CA VAL A 81 2.25 -4.36 -2.46
C VAL A 81 3.39 -4.27 -3.47
N ARG A 82 4.54 -4.90 -3.18
CA ARG A 82 5.69 -4.93 -4.08
C ARG A 82 5.37 -5.61 -5.41
N ALA A 83 4.74 -6.78 -5.35
CA ALA A 83 4.31 -7.54 -6.52
C ALA A 83 3.41 -6.71 -7.46
N TYR A 84 2.46 -5.94 -6.91
CA TYR A 84 1.59 -5.06 -7.70
C TYR A 84 2.36 -3.93 -8.43
N TRP A 85 3.36 -3.33 -7.78
CA TRP A 85 4.03 -2.13 -8.31
C TRP A 85 5.24 -2.39 -9.20
N THR A 86 6.08 -3.38 -8.86
CA THR A 86 7.34 -3.61 -9.59
C THR A 86 7.36 -4.90 -10.39
N ALA A 87 6.39 -5.79 -10.17
CA ALA A 87 6.51 -7.22 -10.46
C ALA A 87 7.73 -7.85 -9.74
N ASP A 88 7.60 -9.08 -9.28
CA ASP A 88 8.66 -9.83 -8.60
C ASP A 88 8.38 -11.34 -8.69
N ASP A 89 9.21 -12.15 -8.02
CA ASP A 89 9.07 -13.61 -7.96
C ASP A 89 7.67 -14.07 -7.49
N LEU A 90 6.93 -13.22 -6.74
CA LEU A 90 5.57 -13.54 -6.32
C LEU A 90 4.62 -13.57 -7.51
N ILE A 91 4.70 -12.57 -8.40
CA ILE A 91 3.93 -12.52 -9.64
C ILE A 91 4.27 -13.72 -10.53
N ASP A 92 5.57 -14.01 -10.73
CA ASP A 92 6.04 -15.14 -11.55
C ASP A 92 5.54 -16.50 -11.06
N ARG A 93 5.21 -16.62 -9.77
CA ARG A 93 4.69 -17.84 -9.17
C ARG A 93 3.18 -17.99 -9.38
N ILE A 94 2.43 -16.89 -9.40
CA ILE A 94 0.96 -16.92 -9.50
C ILE A 94 0.44 -16.81 -10.94
N ASP A 95 1.25 -16.29 -11.88
CA ASP A 95 0.91 -16.13 -13.30
C ASP A 95 1.34 -17.33 -14.17
N ARG A 96 1.17 -18.56 -13.64
CA ARG A 96 1.56 -19.81 -14.32
C ARG A 96 0.37 -20.66 -14.74
#